data_AF-A0A533RWN6-F1
#
_entry.id   AF-A0A533RWN6-F1
#
_cell.length_a   1.000
_cell.length_b   1.000
_cell.length_c   1.000
_cell.angle_alpha   90.00
_cell.angle_beta   90.00
_cell.angle_gamma   90.00
#
_symmetry.space_group_name_H-M   'P 1'
#
loop_
_entity.id
_entity.type
_entity.pdbx_description
1 polymer ?
#
loop_
_entity_poly.entity_id
_entity_poly.type
_entity_poly.pdbx_seq_one_letter_code
_entity_poly.pdbx_strand_id
1 'polypeptide(L)'
;MLRDKFLIDSLFTLFMQILELTGIQIDPELIEIDRILEDDEIFQRVKRDLSRRCPKTLITGRNSTPVEVIIRLLALKHLYNWSYEDTLRFVSDSLVLRWFCRVYLHALCSDKTLLRWANLIQPQTLEVFNERLSTIACGLKLTRGRKLRTDGTVVETHIHHPTDSSLLADGVRVLSRLLKRAKGLLQDETQLAVETFRDRNRSARNAARRISAATRQRGEAAQARIQETYHHLVWITQANVEQARQVLAALKDRQDEQAQKVRTSLEQFIPRVAHVIAQATRRV
;
A
#
# COMPACT_ATOMS: atom_id res chain seq x y z
N MET A 1 38.53 -0.10 -5.46
CA MET A 1 38.29 -0.69 -6.78
C MET A 1 37.28 -1.82 -6.68
N LEU A 2 36.24 -1.76 -7.53
CA LEU A 2 35.22 -2.81 -7.66
C LEU A 2 35.84 -4.03 -8.33
N ARG A 3 35.70 -5.19 -7.70
CA ARG A 3 36.18 -6.47 -8.24
C ARG A 3 35.01 -7.29 -8.75
N ASP A 4 35.25 -8.07 -9.79
CA ASP A 4 34.22 -8.95 -10.34
C ASP A 4 34.12 -10.22 -9.49
N LYS A 5 35.25 -10.89 -9.26
CA LYS A 5 35.38 -12.17 -8.54
C LYS A 5 36.57 -12.16 -7.59
N PHE A 6 36.63 -13.11 -6.66
CA PHE A 6 37.90 -13.45 -6.01
C PHE A 6 38.81 -14.18 -7.02
N LEU A 7 40.13 -14.06 -6.84
CA LEU A 7 41.08 -14.80 -7.66
C LEU A 7 41.05 -16.27 -7.23
N ILE A 8 41.25 -17.17 -8.18
CA ILE A 8 41.51 -18.58 -7.87
C ILE A 8 42.92 -18.63 -7.29
N ASP A 9 43.00 -18.81 -5.99
CA ASP A 9 44.24 -18.78 -5.21
C ASP A 9 44.36 -20.02 -4.30
N SER A 10 45.38 -20.04 -3.43
CA SER A 10 45.58 -21.13 -2.48
C SER A 10 44.41 -21.33 -1.51
N LEU A 11 43.65 -20.26 -1.21
CA LEU A 11 42.49 -20.33 -0.33
C LEU A 11 41.32 -21.03 -1.03
N PHE A 12 41.14 -20.81 -2.33
CA PHE A 12 40.19 -21.59 -3.13
C PHE A 12 40.55 -23.08 -3.13
N THR A 13 41.80 -23.43 -3.44
CA THR A 13 42.23 -24.84 -3.49
C THR A 13 42.06 -25.52 -2.14
N LEU A 14 42.47 -24.86 -1.05
CA LEU A 14 42.31 -25.38 0.31
C LEU A 14 40.82 -25.54 0.68
N PHE A 15 39.97 -24.59 0.29
CA PHE A 15 38.54 -24.68 0.53
C PHE A 15 37.92 -25.91 -0.15
N MET A 16 38.27 -26.17 -1.40
CA MET A 16 37.78 -27.34 -2.14
C MET A 16 38.24 -28.65 -1.49
N GLN A 17 39.50 -28.73 -1.05
CA GLN A 17 40.01 -29.89 -0.29
C GLN A 17 39.24 -30.11 1.02
N ILE A 18 38.95 -29.04 1.78
CA ILE A 18 38.14 -29.15 3.01
C ILE A 18 36.74 -29.68 2.68
N LEU A 19 36.12 -29.18 1.61
CA LEU A 19 34.79 -29.61 1.20
C LEU A 19 34.77 -31.09 0.78
N GLU A 20 35.79 -31.56 0.05
CA GLU A 20 35.98 -32.97 -0.28
C GLU A 20 36.20 -33.85 0.96
N LEU A 21 37.08 -33.44 1.87
CA LEU A 21 37.39 -34.20 3.10
C LEU A 21 36.20 -34.31 4.06
N THR A 22 35.37 -33.26 4.11
CA THR A 22 34.18 -33.24 4.98
C THR A 22 33.00 -34.01 4.36
N GLY A 23 33.03 -34.31 3.06
CA GLY A 23 31.97 -35.03 2.36
C GLY A 23 30.62 -34.31 2.39
N ILE A 24 30.61 -33.00 2.62
CA ILE A 24 29.38 -32.21 2.73
C ILE A 24 28.70 -32.15 1.37
N GLN A 25 27.44 -32.57 1.32
CA GLN A 25 26.62 -32.45 0.12
C GLN A 25 26.05 -31.04 0.01
N ILE A 26 26.18 -30.45 -1.18
CA ILE A 26 25.59 -29.15 -1.50
C ILE A 26 24.13 -29.39 -1.87
N ASP A 27 23.23 -28.56 -1.34
CA ASP A 27 21.81 -28.59 -1.65
C ASP A 27 21.59 -28.45 -3.18
N PRO A 28 20.89 -29.40 -3.82
CA PRO A 28 20.54 -29.30 -5.24
C PRO A 28 19.84 -28.00 -5.63
N GLU A 29 19.02 -27.43 -4.74
CA GLU A 29 18.35 -26.14 -4.99
C GLU A 29 19.36 -25.01 -5.15
N LEU A 30 20.38 -24.96 -4.28
CA LEU A 30 21.44 -23.96 -4.37
C LEU A 30 22.30 -24.12 -5.63
N ILE A 31 22.48 -25.35 -6.12
CA ILE A 31 23.18 -25.61 -7.38
C ILE A 31 22.41 -25.02 -8.57
N GLU A 32 21.10 -25.21 -8.63
CA GLU A 32 20.27 -24.65 -9.71
C GLU A 32 20.22 -23.11 -9.64
N ILE A 33 20.10 -22.55 -8.43
CA ILE A 33 20.14 -21.09 -8.24
C ILE A 33 21.50 -20.53 -8.67
N ASP A 34 22.61 -21.20 -8.33
CA ASP A 34 23.94 -20.74 -8.71
C ASP A 34 24.11 -20.68 -10.24
N ARG A 35 23.62 -21.69 -10.98
CA ARG A 35 23.63 -21.67 -12.46
C ARG A 35 22.87 -20.48 -13.04
N ILE A 36 21.72 -20.12 -12.45
CA ILE A 36 20.93 -18.97 -12.90
C ILE A 36 21.68 -17.66 -12.62
N LEU A 37 22.41 -17.58 -11.50
CA LEU A 37 23.20 -16.42 -11.12
C LEU A 37 24.53 -16.28 -11.90
N GLU A 38 24.90 -17.28 -12.71
CA GLU A 38 26.00 -17.19 -13.67
C GLU A 38 25.65 -16.44 -14.96
N ASP A 39 24.40 -15.97 -15.12
CA ASP A 39 23.99 -15.18 -16.28
C ASP A 39 24.76 -13.83 -16.37
N ASP A 40 25.55 -13.70 -17.44
CA ASP A 40 26.40 -12.54 -17.68
C ASP A 40 25.62 -11.23 -17.82
N GLU A 41 24.41 -11.25 -18.40
CA GLU A 41 23.63 -10.03 -18.58
C GLU A 41 23.20 -9.47 -17.22
N ILE A 42 22.71 -10.34 -16.34
CA ILE A 42 22.37 -10.00 -14.96
C ILE A 42 23.59 -9.45 -14.24
N PHE A 43 24.73 -10.16 -14.35
CA PHE A 43 25.97 -9.76 -13.70
C PHE A 43 26.42 -8.36 -14.11
N GLN A 44 26.43 -8.07 -15.42
CA GLN A 44 26.89 -6.76 -15.92
C GLN A 44 25.95 -5.62 -15.51
N ARG A 45 24.64 -5.85 -15.45
CA ARG A 45 23.66 -4.84 -15.00
C ARG A 45 23.82 -4.53 -13.52
N VAL A 46 23.95 -5.55 -12.66
CA VAL A 46 24.21 -5.32 -11.24
C VAL A 46 25.56 -4.65 -11.04
N LYS A 47 26.62 -5.10 -11.74
CA LYS A 47 27.93 -4.44 -11.72
C LYS A 47 27.84 -2.95 -12.06
N ARG A 48 27.04 -2.59 -13.08
CA ARG A 48 26.82 -1.20 -13.48
C ARG A 48 26.21 -0.38 -12.34
N ASP A 49 25.24 -0.91 -11.62
CA ASP A 49 24.67 -0.24 -10.45
C ASP A 49 25.68 -0.10 -9.31
N LEU A 50 26.39 -1.17 -8.97
CA LEU A 50 27.40 -1.15 -7.91
C LEU A 50 28.56 -0.19 -8.25
N SER A 51 28.88 -0.01 -9.53
CA SER A 51 29.91 0.94 -9.97
C SER A 51 29.63 2.38 -9.55
N ARG A 52 28.35 2.74 -9.30
CA ARG A 52 27.92 4.09 -8.93
C ARG A 52 28.17 4.45 -7.47
N ARG A 53 28.69 3.54 -6.65
CA ARG A 53 28.97 3.79 -5.22
C ARG A 53 29.79 5.06 -4.97
N CYS A 54 30.78 5.31 -5.81
CA CYS A 54 31.70 6.46 -5.77
C CYS A 54 32.22 6.75 -7.19
N PRO A 55 32.63 7.99 -7.52
CA PRO A 55 33.06 8.36 -8.87
C PRO A 55 34.22 7.52 -9.43
N LYS A 56 35.16 7.09 -8.57
CA LYS A 56 36.35 6.33 -8.97
C LYS A 56 36.27 4.83 -8.62
N THR A 57 35.08 4.30 -8.36
CA THR A 57 34.87 2.90 -7.93
C THR A 57 35.52 1.87 -8.85
N LEU A 58 35.46 2.09 -10.17
CA LEU A 58 36.04 1.17 -11.17
C LEU A 58 37.55 1.32 -11.34
N ILE A 59 38.12 2.46 -10.93
CA ILE A 59 39.48 2.85 -11.34
C ILE A 59 40.47 2.68 -10.19
N THR A 60 40.11 3.04 -8.96
CA THR A 60 41.08 3.06 -7.84
C THR A 60 40.43 2.86 -6.46
N GLY A 61 41.23 2.93 -5.40
CA GLY A 61 40.85 2.74 -4.00
C GLY A 61 40.89 1.28 -3.54
N ARG A 62 40.60 1.04 -2.26
CA ARG A 62 40.61 -0.31 -1.63
C ARG A 62 39.72 -1.29 -2.40
N ASN A 63 40.20 -2.52 -2.54
CA ASN A 63 39.46 -3.62 -3.13
C ASN A 63 38.14 -3.86 -2.38
N SER A 64 37.02 -3.83 -3.11
CA SER A 64 35.70 -4.09 -2.55
C SER A 64 35.45 -5.58 -2.33
N THR A 65 34.36 -5.92 -1.65
CA THR A 65 33.68 -7.21 -1.85
C THR A 65 33.40 -7.39 -3.35
N PRO A 66 33.70 -8.56 -3.95
CA PRO A 66 33.43 -8.80 -5.35
C PRO A 66 31.93 -8.72 -5.68
N VAL A 67 31.60 -8.31 -6.91
CA VAL A 67 30.22 -8.25 -7.42
C VAL A 67 29.55 -9.61 -7.32
N GLU A 68 30.26 -10.68 -7.69
CA GLU A 68 29.79 -12.06 -7.67
C GLU A 68 29.31 -12.49 -6.28
N VAL A 69 30.05 -12.08 -5.25
CA VAL A 69 29.75 -12.36 -3.84
C VAL A 69 28.54 -11.55 -3.36
N ILE A 70 28.49 -10.25 -3.72
CA ILE A 70 27.39 -9.36 -3.30
C ILE A 70 26.05 -9.88 -3.82
N ILE A 71 25.97 -10.24 -5.12
CA ILE A 71 24.74 -10.74 -5.73
C ILE A 71 24.24 -11.98 -4.98
N ARG A 72 25.13 -12.93 -4.69
CA ARG A 72 24.75 -14.19 -4.05
C ARG A 72 24.40 -14.04 -2.58
N LEU A 73 25.05 -13.14 -1.84
CA LEU A 73 24.65 -12.80 -0.49
C LEU A 73 23.24 -12.22 -0.45
N LEU A 74 22.91 -11.33 -1.40
CA LEU A 74 21.56 -10.77 -1.51
C LEU A 74 20.54 -11.82 -1.94
N ALA A 75 20.91 -12.73 -2.84
CA ALA A 75 20.04 -13.85 -3.23
C ALA A 75 19.67 -14.71 -2.02
N LEU A 76 20.65 -15.13 -1.18
CA LEU A 76 20.37 -15.88 0.04
C LEU A 76 19.50 -15.10 1.04
N LYS A 77 19.83 -13.82 1.23
CA LYS A 77 19.07 -12.92 2.11
C LYS A 77 17.58 -12.92 1.71
N HIS A 78 17.28 -12.82 0.41
CA HIS A 78 15.92 -12.80 -0.10
C HIS A 78 15.27 -14.19 -0.07
N LEU A 79 16.00 -15.24 -0.46
CA LEU A 79 15.52 -16.63 -0.48
C LEU A 79 15.02 -17.07 0.89
N TYR A 80 15.80 -16.80 1.94
CA TYR A 80 15.46 -17.21 3.31
C TYR A 80 14.84 -16.11 4.17
N ASN A 81 14.56 -14.94 3.56
CA ASN A 81 14.01 -13.77 4.25
C ASN A 81 14.82 -13.34 5.50
N TRP A 82 16.15 -13.40 5.39
CA TRP A 82 17.05 -13.05 6.49
C TRP A 82 17.31 -11.55 6.59
N SER A 83 17.73 -11.12 7.78
CA SER A 83 18.35 -9.81 7.97
C SER A 83 19.76 -9.78 7.35
N TYR A 84 20.33 -8.59 7.15
CA TYR A 84 21.70 -8.46 6.62
C TYR A 84 22.75 -9.06 7.57
N GLU A 85 22.53 -8.91 8.88
CA GLU A 85 23.40 -9.47 9.91
C GLU A 85 23.31 -11.00 9.93
N ASP A 86 22.10 -11.54 9.97
CA ASP A 86 21.87 -12.98 9.98
C ASP A 86 22.45 -13.65 8.72
N THR A 87 22.28 -13.02 7.55
CA THR A 87 22.84 -13.53 6.30
C THR A 87 24.35 -13.74 6.40
N LEU A 88 25.08 -12.76 6.94
CA LEU A 88 26.53 -12.87 7.06
C LEU A 88 26.95 -13.85 8.16
N ARG A 89 26.20 -13.93 9.27
CA ARG A 89 26.45 -14.92 10.32
C ARG A 89 26.28 -16.34 9.77
N PHE A 90 25.15 -16.65 9.15
CA PHE A 90 24.88 -17.97 8.60
C PHE A 90 25.84 -18.35 7.46
N VAL A 91 26.19 -17.39 6.61
CA VAL A 91 27.22 -17.62 5.59
C VAL A 91 28.59 -17.83 6.24
N SER A 92 28.93 -17.13 7.33
CA SER A 92 30.20 -17.35 8.02
C SER A 92 30.34 -18.77 8.54
N ASP A 93 29.25 -19.33 9.06
CA ASP A 93 29.22 -20.60 9.80
C ASP A 93 29.01 -21.84 8.91
N SER A 94 28.63 -21.67 7.64
CA SER A 94 28.32 -22.78 6.73
C SER A 94 29.24 -22.82 5.51
N LEU A 95 30.03 -23.89 5.38
CA LEU A 95 30.86 -24.13 4.19
C LEU A 95 30.03 -24.17 2.90
N VAL A 96 28.82 -24.74 2.93
CA VAL A 96 27.93 -24.78 1.76
C VAL A 96 27.53 -23.37 1.31
N LEU A 97 27.17 -22.49 2.26
CA LEU A 97 26.78 -21.12 1.93
C LEU A 97 27.99 -20.27 1.51
N ARG A 98 29.18 -20.52 2.06
CA ARG A 98 30.43 -19.87 1.61
C ARG A 98 30.82 -20.29 0.20
N TRP A 99 30.63 -21.56 -0.12
CA TRP A 99 30.79 -22.09 -1.47
C TRP A 99 29.80 -21.40 -2.41
N PHE A 100 28.51 -21.41 -2.07
CA PHE A 100 27.45 -20.80 -2.87
C PHE A 100 27.81 -19.34 -3.13
N CYS A 101 28.07 -18.54 -2.09
CA CYS A 101 28.42 -17.12 -2.24
C CYS A 101 29.80 -16.83 -2.86
N ARG A 102 30.57 -17.85 -3.26
CA ARG A 102 31.93 -17.71 -3.83
C ARG A 102 32.90 -16.95 -2.91
N VAL A 103 32.68 -17.05 -1.59
CA VAL A 103 33.52 -16.39 -0.56
C VAL A 103 34.69 -17.28 -0.17
N TYR A 104 34.50 -18.61 -0.19
CA TYR A 104 35.52 -19.59 0.21
C TYR A 104 36.09 -19.25 1.60
N LEU A 105 37.41 -19.30 1.79
CA LEU A 105 38.08 -18.94 3.03
C LEU A 105 38.38 -17.43 3.17
N HIS A 106 37.91 -16.57 2.27
CA HIS A 106 38.09 -15.12 2.42
C HIS A 106 37.18 -14.54 3.51
N ALA A 107 37.59 -13.40 4.08
CA ALA A 107 36.76 -12.67 5.03
C ALA A 107 35.51 -12.08 4.36
N LEU A 108 34.36 -12.19 5.05
CA LEU A 108 33.12 -11.51 4.67
C LEU A 108 33.21 -10.00 4.94
N CYS A 109 32.39 -9.22 4.23
CA CYS A 109 32.20 -7.81 4.60
C CYS A 109 31.27 -7.67 5.81
N SER A 110 31.16 -6.46 6.37
CA SER A 110 30.17 -6.17 7.41
C SER A 110 28.74 -6.06 6.84
N ASP A 111 27.76 -6.28 7.71
CA ASP A 111 26.32 -6.12 7.47
C ASP A 111 25.99 -4.74 6.91
N LYS A 112 26.56 -3.68 7.50
CA LYS A 112 26.40 -2.30 7.03
C LYS A 112 26.97 -2.09 5.64
N THR A 113 28.03 -2.83 5.29
CA THR A 113 28.61 -2.76 3.95
C THR A 113 27.69 -3.46 2.94
N LEU A 114 27.13 -4.62 3.30
CA LEU A 114 26.17 -5.33 2.45
C LEU A 114 24.89 -4.51 2.22
N LEU A 115 24.34 -3.89 3.26
CA LEU A 115 23.20 -2.97 3.16
C LEU A 115 23.47 -1.80 2.20
N ARG A 116 24.66 -1.18 2.30
CA ARG A 116 25.03 -0.08 1.38
C ARG A 116 25.12 -0.55 -0.07
N TRP A 117 25.57 -1.77 -0.31
CA TRP A 117 25.58 -2.35 -1.65
C TRP A 117 24.18 -2.63 -2.17
N ALA A 118 23.31 -3.21 -1.33
CA ALA A 118 21.92 -3.49 -1.69
C ALA A 118 21.18 -2.22 -2.14
N ASN A 119 21.38 -1.10 -1.42
CA ASN A 119 20.76 0.18 -1.73
C ASN A 119 21.21 0.82 -3.05
N LEU A 120 22.28 0.33 -3.67
CA LEU A 120 22.73 0.82 -4.98
C LEU A 120 21.99 0.14 -6.14
N ILE A 121 21.41 -1.04 -5.92
CA ILE A 121 20.68 -1.78 -6.94
C ILE A 121 19.42 -1.00 -7.29
N GLN A 122 19.31 -0.62 -8.56
CA GLN A 122 18.23 0.21 -9.03
C GLN A 122 16.97 -0.62 -9.32
N PRO A 123 15.76 -0.05 -9.16
CA PRO A 123 14.52 -0.73 -9.51
C PRO A 123 14.50 -1.26 -10.95
N GLN A 124 15.09 -0.52 -11.89
CA GLN A 124 15.17 -0.92 -13.31
C GLN A 124 16.03 -2.18 -13.51
N THR A 125 17.08 -2.34 -12.70
CA THR A 125 17.91 -3.55 -12.75
C THR A 125 17.16 -4.75 -12.19
N LEU A 126 16.36 -4.56 -11.14
CA LEU A 126 15.50 -5.62 -10.58
C LEU A 126 14.37 -6.03 -11.54
N GLU A 127 13.80 -5.08 -12.29
CA GLU A 127 12.79 -5.37 -13.30
C GLU A 127 13.35 -6.27 -14.40
N VAL A 128 14.52 -5.92 -14.95
CA VAL A 128 15.20 -6.74 -15.96
C VAL A 128 15.64 -8.09 -15.38
N PHE A 129 16.11 -8.13 -14.13
CA PHE A 129 16.43 -9.38 -13.46
C PHE A 129 15.22 -10.31 -13.39
N ASN A 130 14.07 -9.79 -12.97
CA ASN A 130 12.82 -10.56 -12.89
C ASN A 130 12.31 -11.00 -14.28
N GLU A 131 12.42 -10.13 -15.28
CA GLU A 131 12.08 -10.47 -16.67
C GLU A 131 12.97 -11.60 -17.21
N ARG A 132 14.28 -11.53 -16.93
CA ARG A 132 15.25 -12.55 -17.33
C ARG A 132 14.96 -13.89 -16.64
N LEU A 133 14.71 -13.87 -15.33
CA LEU A 133 14.27 -15.07 -14.58
C LEU A 133 13.00 -15.68 -15.17
N SER A 134 12.02 -14.84 -15.50
CA SER A 134 10.77 -15.30 -16.11
C SER A 134 11.01 -15.95 -17.48
N THR A 135 11.91 -15.38 -18.28
CA THR A 135 12.32 -15.94 -19.58
C THR A 135 12.98 -17.31 -19.42
N ILE A 136 13.91 -17.45 -18.47
CA ILE A 136 14.56 -18.73 -18.16
C ILE A 136 13.51 -19.76 -17.71
N ALA A 137 12.62 -19.39 -16.79
CA ALA A 137 11.57 -20.26 -16.27
C ALA A 137 10.60 -20.73 -17.38
N CYS A 138 10.25 -19.84 -18.31
CA CYS A 138 9.45 -20.17 -19.49
C CYS A 138 10.17 -21.14 -20.43
N GLY A 139 11.46 -20.90 -20.71
CA GLY A 139 12.27 -21.78 -21.56
C GLY A 139 12.41 -23.20 -20.99
N LEU A 140 12.63 -23.29 -19.68
CA LEU A 140 12.69 -24.56 -18.93
C LEU A 140 11.31 -25.20 -18.72
N LYS A 141 10.22 -24.52 -19.09
CA LYS A 141 8.83 -24.98 -18.91
C LYS A 141 8.52 -25.40 -17.47
N LEU A 142 9.09 -24.69 -16.48
CA LEU A 142 8.99 -25.03 -15.05
C LEU A 142 7.54 -25.04 -14.57
N THR A 143 6.70 -24.16 -15.10
CA THR A 143 5.28 -24.08 -14.76
C THR A 143 4.41 -24.11 -16.01
N ARG A 144 3.28 -24.79 -15.94
CA ARG A 144 2.24 -24.76 -16.99
C ARG A 144 1.12 -23.83 -16.53
N GLY A 145 1.18 -22.57 -16.97
CA GLY A 145 0.17 -21.57 -16.63
C GLY A 145 -1.16 -21.84 -17.34
N ARG A 146 -2.16 -22.39 -16.63
CA ARG A 146 -3.56 -22.45 -17.11
C ARG A 146 -4.39 -21.26 -16.65
N LYS A 147 -4.00 -20.63 -15.54
CA LYS A 147 -4.72 -19.52 -14.91
C LYS A 147 -3.71 -18.62 -14.20
N LEU A 148 -3.65 -17.35 -14.58
CA LEU A 148 -2.85 -16.33 -13.92
C LEU A 148 -3.70 -15.70 -12.81
N ARG A 149 -3.23 -15.77 -11.57
CA ARG A 149 -3.80 -15.00 -10.46
C ARG A 149 -2.84 -13.85 -10.14
N THR A 150 -3.29 -12.63 -10.37
CA THR A 150 -2.58 -11.41 -9.99
C THR A 150 -3.20 -10.86 -8.71
N ASP A 151 -2.47 -10.92 -7.60
CA ASP A 151 -2.86 -10.23 -6.38
C ASP A 151 -2.44 -8.75 -6.52
N GLY A 152 -3.38 -7.91 -6.95
CA GLY A 152 -3.19 -6.45 -6.93
C GLY A 152 -3.40 -5.92 -5.52
N THR A 153 -2.48 -5.10 -5.01
CA THR A 153 -2.68 -4.33 -3.77
C THR A 153 -3.61 -3.14 -4.03
N VAL A 154 -4.85 -3.39 -4.43
CA VAL A 154 -5.87 -2.34 -4.48
C VAL A 154 -6.45 -2.22 -3.08
N VAL A 155 -5.95 -1.25 -2.31
CA VAL A 155 -6.62 -0.82 -1.07
C VAL A 155 -7.79 0.04 -1.49
N GLU A 156 -9.00 -0.26 -1.01
CA GLU A 156 -10.16 0.63 -1.21
C GLU A 156 -9.77 2.04 -0.75
N THR A 157 -9.88 3.01 -1.65
CA THR A 157 -9.59 4.42 -1.30
C THR A 157 -10.57 4.86 -0.21
N HIS A 158 -10.12 5.62 0.79
CA HIS A 158 -11.00 6.19 1.82
C HIS A 158 -12.12 7.10 1.25
N ILE A 159 -12.06 7.42 -0.04
CA ILE A 159 -13.03 8.22 -0.78
C ILE A 159 -13.97 7.25 -1.50
N HIS A 160 -15.20 7.15 -0.99
CA HIS A 160 -16.26 6.37 -1.64
C HIS A 160 -16.80 7.15 -2.84
N HIS A 161 -17.24 6.45 -3.89
CA HIS A 161 -17.84 7.08 -5.07
C HIS A 161 -19.05 7.94 -4.66
N PRO A 162 -19.15 9.21 -5.09
CA PRO A 162 -20.29 10.06 -4.78
C PRO A 162 -21.54 9.56 -5.52
N THR A 163 -22.46 8.94 -4.80
CA THR A 163 -23.83 8.66 -5.29
C THR A 163 -24.80 9.66 -4.67
N ASP A 164 -25.92 9.95 -5.34
CA ASP A 164 -26.87 10.94 -4.79
C ASP A 164 -27.41 10.51 -3.42
N SER A 165 -27.68 9.21 -3.24
CA SER A 165 -28.13 8.67 -1.95
C SER A 165 -27.06 8.77 -0.85
N SER A 166 -25.78 8.56 -1.18
CA SER A 166 -24.68 8.73 -0.22
C SER A 166 -24.47 10.20 0.14
N LEU A 167 -24.52 11.11 -0.84
CA LEU A 167 -24.37 12.55 -0.61
C LEU A 167 -25.51 13.13 0.26
N LEU A 168 -26.76 12.71 0.02
CA LEU A 168 -27.90 13.10 0.86
C LEU A 168 -27.72 12.60 2.31
N ALA A 169 -27.35 11.32 2.49
CA ALA A 169 -27.12 10.75 3.81
C ALA A 169 -25.96 11.43 4.56
N ASP A 170 -24.86 11.76 3.85
CA ASP A 170 -23.75 12.51 4.42
C ASP A 170 -24.14 13.94 4.79
N GLY A 171 -24.96 14.60 3.97
CA GLY A 171 -25.54 15.91 4.28
C GLY A 171 -26.32 15.88 5.59
N VAL A 172 -27.23 14.92 5.76
CA VAL A 172 -27.99 14.74 7.01
C VAL A 172 -27.07 14.44 8.19
N ARG A 173 -26.03 13.63 8.00
CA ARG A 173 -25.07 13.31 9.06
C ARG A 173 -24.31 14.55 9.55
N VAL A 174 -23.83 15.39 8.63
CA VAL A 174 -23.11 16.63 8.97
C VAL A 174 -24.03 17.60 9.68
N LEU A 175 -25.20 17.90 9.11
CA LEU A 175 -26.17 18.82 9.70
C LEU A 175 -26.68 18.33 11.06
N SER A 176 -26.99 17.04 11.20
CA SER A 176 -27.41 16.45 12.49
C SER A 176 -26.32 16.55 13.56
N ARG A 177 -25.03 16.47 13.19
CA ARG A 177 -23.91 16.67 14.12
C ARG A 177 -23.82 18.13 14.58
N LEU A 178 -24.03 19.08 13.67
CA LEU A 178 -24.05 20.50 13.99
C LEU A 178 -25.25 20.85 14.87
N LEU A 179 -26.43 20.30 14.59
CA LEU A 179 -27.64 20.45 15.43
C LEU A 179 -27.41 19.94 16.85
N LYS A 180 -26.73 18.79 17.02
CA LYS A 180 -26.40 18.28 18.37
C LYS A 180 -25.44 19.19 19.13
N ARG A 181 -24.43 19.76 18.45
CA ARG A 181 -23.53 20.74 19.05
C ARG A 181 -24.28 22.01 19.45
N ALA A 182 -25.12 22.53 18.56
CA ALA A 182 -25.96 23.68 18.82
C ALA A 182 -26.91 23.44 20.00
N LYS A 183 -27.49 22.23 20.12
CA LYS A 183 -28.37 21.89 21.24
C LYS A 183 -27.68 22.10 22.59
N GLY A 184 -26.42 21.70 22.72
CA GLY A 184 -25.65 21.91 23.95
C GLY A 184 -25.36 23.39 24.26
N LEU A 185 -25.39 24.26 23.25
CA LEU A 185 -25.20 25.71 23.41
C LEU A 185 -26.52 26.47 23.67
N LEU A 186 -27.64 25.88 23.26
CA LEU A 186 -28.97 26.50 23.29
C LEU A 186 -29.85 25.99 24.45
N GLN A 187 -29.31 25.14 25.31
CA GLN A 187 -30.03 24.43 26.39
C GLN A 187 -30.71 25.35 27.41
N ASP A 188 -30.24 26.60 27.56
CA ASP A 188 -30.69 27.50 28.63
C ASP A 188 -31.65 28.62 28.19
N GLU A 189 -31.86 28.86 26.89
CA GLU A 189 -32.46 30.15 26.44
C GLU A 189 -33.49 30.10 25.30
N THR A 190 -33.73 28.95 24.65
CA THR A 190 -34.58 28.94 23.43
C THR A 190 -35.88 28.16 23.54
N GLN A 191 -36.98 28.77 23.11
CA GLN A 191 -38.31 28.15 22.93
C GLN A 191 -38.36 27.19 21.71
N LEU A 192 -37.22 26.65 21.27
CA LEU A 192 -37.18 25.75 20.12
C LEU A 192 -37.82 24.42 20.50
N ALA A 193 -38.78 23.97 19.69
CA ALA A 193 -39.45 22.70 19.89
C ALA A 193 -38.45 21.53 19.89
N VAL A 194 -38.75 20.48 20.67
CA VAL A 194 -37.97 19.23 20.68
C VAL A 194 -37.78 18.66 19.27
N GLU A 195 -38.75 18.90 18.40
CA GLU A 195 -38.73 18.52 16.99
C GLU A 195 -37.59 19.15 16.18
N THR A 196 -37.16 20.37 16.51
CA THR A 196 -36.05 21.07 15.83
C THR A 196 -34.72 20.33 16.02
N PHE A 197 -34.56 19.58 17.10
CA PHE A 197 -33.34 18.81 17.38
C PHE A 197 -33.48 17.30 17.14
N ARG A 198 -34.58 16.85 16.52
CA ARG A 198 -34.79 15.44 16.19
C ARG A 198 -33.69 14.92 15.25
N ASP A 199 -32.99 13.87 15.67
CA ASP A 199 -31.95 13.22 14.87
C ASP A 199 -32.56 12.39 13.73
N ARG A 200 -32.22 12.75 12.50
CA ARG A 200 -32.69 12.10 11.26
C ARG A 200 -31.64 11.19 10.62
N ASN A 201 -30.44 11.08 11.20
CA ASN A 201 -29.30 10.36 10.64
C ASN A 201 -29.56 8.85 10.47
N ARG A 202 -30.24 8.22 11.44
CA ARG A 202 -30.59 6.79 11.35
C ARG A 202 -31.54 6.55 10.18
N SER A 203 -32.58 7.37 10.03
CA SER A 203 -33.56 7.25 8.95
C SER A 203 -32.93 7.48 7.58
N ALA A 204 -32.13 8.55 7.43
CA ALA A 204 -31.44 8.85 6.19
C ALA A 204 -30.47 7.72 5.78
N ARG A 205 -29.66 7.22 6.73
CA ARG A 205 -28.74 6.11 6.49
C ARG A 205 -29.46 4.84 6.06
N ASN A 206 -30.58 4.51 6.70
CA ASN A 206 -31.36 3.34 6.36
C ASN A 206 -32.00 3.46 4.97
N ALA A 207 -32.53 4.64 4.61
CA ALA A 207 -33.07 4.89 3.28
C ALA A 207 -31.98 4.79 2.19
N ALA A 208 -30.81 5.40 2.42
CA ALA A 208 -29.67 5.29 1.49
C ALA A 208 -29.21 3.84 1.29
N ARG A 209 -29.11 3.04 2.36
CA ARG A 209 -28.78 1.61 2.26
C ARG A 209 -29.83 0.82 1.48
N ARG A 210 -31.13 1.10 1.70
CA ARG A 210 -32.22 0.44 0.95
C ARG A 210 -32.13 0.74 -0.53
N ILE A 211 -31.84 1.99 -0.91
CA ILE A 211 -31.58 2.37 -2.30
C ILE A 211 -30.42 1.54 -2.85
N SER A 212 -29.25 1.55 -2.21
CA SER A 212 -28.07 0.80 -2.69
C SER A 212 -28.29 -0.71 -2.79
N ALA A 213 -29.09 -1.29 -1.89
CA ALA A 213 -29.45 -2.70 -1.93
C ALA A 213 -30.41 -3.00 -3.10
N ALA A 214 -31.41 -2.15 -3.31
CA ALA A 214 -32.40 -2.31 -4.36
C ALA A 214 -31.81 -2.08 -5.77
N THR A 215 -30.78 -1.25 -5.93
CA THR A 215 -30.10 -1.04 -7.23
C THR A 215 -29.49 -2.32 -7.81
N ARG A 216 -29.24 -3.34 -6.97
CA ARG A 216 -28.72 -4.65 -7.40
C ARG A 216 -29.80 -5.59 -7.95
N GLN A 217 -31.07 -5.25 -7.75
CA GLN A 217 -32.22 -6.05 -8.17
C GLN A 217 -32.71 -5.57 -9.55
N ARG A 218 -33.24 -6.49 -10.36
CA ARG A 218 -33.79 -6.19 -11.70
C ARG A 218 -35.31 -6.27 -11.69
N GLY A 219 -35.97 -5.39 -12.44
CA GLY A 219 -37.42 -5.40 -12.67
C GLY A 219 -38.13 -4.08 -12.32
N GLU A 220 -39.30 -3.84 -12.92
CA GLU A 220 -40.09 -2.61 -12.76
C GLU A 220 -40.51 -2.36 -11.30
N ALA A 221 -40.91 -3.41 -10.59
CA ALA A 221 -41.28 -3.31 -9.17
C ALA A 221 -40.09 -2.89 -8.27
N ALA A 222 -38.85 -3.23 -8.65
CA ALA A 222 -37.66 -2.79 -7.94
C ALA A 222 -37.38 -1.31 -8.22
N GLN A 223 -37.57 -0.86 -9.46
CA GLN A 223 -37.40 0.55 -9.85
C GLN A 223 -38.39 1.47 -9.14
N ALA A 224 -39.66 1.09 -9.04
CA ALA A 224 -40.68 1.86 -8.31
C ALA A 224 -40.32 2.02 -6.81
N ARG A 225 -39.85 0.93 -6.16
CA ARG A 225 -39.40 0.99 -4.76
C ARG A 225 -38.16 1.87 -4.57
N ILE A 226 -37.23 1.87 -5.52
CA ILE A 226 -36.06 2.76 -5.50
C ILE A 226 -36.53 4.20 -5.53
N GLN A 227 -37.43 4.54 -6.45
CA GLN A 227 -37.96 5.90 -6.61
C GLN A 227 -38.69 6.38 -5.34
N GLU A 228 -39.57 5.56 -4.78
CA GLU A 228 -40.26 5.83 -3.51
C GLU A 228 -39.28 6.06 -2.35
N THR A 229 -38.26 5.19 -2.24
CA THR A 229 -37.24 5.31 -1.19
C THR A 229 -36.39 6.57 -1.37
N TYR A 230 -36.11 6.97 -2.62
CA TYR A 230 -35.42 8.21 -2.95
C TYR A 230 -36.24 9.44 -2.54
N HIS A 231 -37.53 9.49 -2.88
CA HIS A 231 -38.42 10.57 -2.44
C HIS A 231 -38.45 10.67 -0.91
N HIS A 232 -38.51 9.54 -0.21
CA HIS A 232 -38.43 9.52 1.24
C HIS A 232 -37.10 10.07 1.78
N LEU A 233 -35.96 9.70 1.17
CA LEU A 233 -34.65 10.23 1.57
C LEU A 233 -34.53 11.74 1.31
N VAL A 234 -35.06 12.22 0.17
CA VAL A 234 -35.14 13.64 -0.14
C VAL A 234 -35.96 14.38 0.91
N TRP A 235 -37.14 13.87 1.27
CA TRP A 235 -37.99 14.44 2.31
C TRP A 235 -37.28 14.51 3.68
N ILE A 236 -36.58 13.43 4.09
CA ILE A 236 -35.79 13.43 5.32
C ILE A 236 -34.72 14.53 5.28
N THR A 237 -34.04 14.67 4.14
CA THR A 237 -32.95 15.64 3.97
C THR A 237 -33.47 17.07 3.99
N GLN A 238 -34.60 17.34 3.32
CA GLN A 238 -35.29 18.64 3.35
C GLN A 238 -35.70 19.02 4.78
N ALA A 239 -36.31 18.09 5.52
CA ALA A 239 -36.68 18.32 6.91
C ALA A 239 -35.46 18.63 7.79
N ASN A 240 -34.32 17.99 7.54
CA ASN A 240 -33.08 18.26 8.27
C ASN A 240 -32.43 19.60 7.92
N VAL A 241 -32.54 20.04 6.66
CA VAL A 241 -32.15 21.40 6.24
C VAL A 241 -33.03 22.44 6.93
N GLU A 242 -34.32 22.19 7.08
CA GLU A 242 -35.22 23.13 7.74
C GLU A 242 -34.93 23.27 9.23
N GLN A 243 -34.65 22.15 9.92
CA GLN A 243 -34.12 22.18 11.29
C GLN A 243 -32.83 23.00 11.39
N ALA A 244 -31.90 22.80 10.45
CA ALA A 244 -30.64 23.53 10.41
C ALA A 244 -30.83 25.04 10.24
N ARG A 245 -31.82 25.48 9.45
CA ARG A 245 -32.17 26.90 9.30
C ARG A 245 -32.77 27.51 10.56
N GLN A 246 -33.68 26.79 11.23
CA GLN A 246 -34.26 27.24 12.50
C GLN A 246 -33.18 27.43 13.57
N VAL A 247 -32.26 26.47 13.69
CA VAL A 247 -31.13 26.57 14.62
C VAL A 247 -30.16 27.68 14.22
N LEU A 248 -29.91 27.87 12.91
CA LEU A 248 -29.08 28.97 12.43
C LEU A 248 -29.67 30.34 12.84
N ALA A 249 -30.98 30.50 12.73
CA ALA A 249 -31.67 31.72 13.16
C ALA A 249 -31.54 31.95 14.67
N ALA A 250 -31.69 30.89 15.49
CA ALA A 250 -31.54 30.97 16.94
C ALA A 250 -30.11 31.27 17.41
N LEU A 251 -29.10 30.95 16.61
CA LEU A 251 -27.69 31.24 16.90
C LEU A 251 -27.23 32.63 16.43
N LYS A 252 -28.12 33.44 15.84
CA LYS A 252 -27.74 34.71 15.20
C LYS A 252 -27.20 35.74 16.20
N ASP A 253 -27.80 35.83 17.37
CA ASP A 253 -27.51 36.86 18.39
C ASP A 253 -26.46 36.41 19.43
N ARG A 254 -25.97 35.18 19.31
CA ARG A 254 -24.96 34.60 20.20
C ARG A 254 -23.55 35.03 19.77
N GLN A 255 -22.76 35.51 20.72
CA GLN A 255 -21.37 35.94 20.50
C GLN A 255 -20.31 34.91 20.93
N ASP A 256 -20.73 33.75 21.43
CA ASP A 256 -19.82 32.69 21.87
C ASP A 256 -19.00 32.12 20.70
N GLU A 257 -17.69 31.92 20.88
CA GLU A 257 -16.80 31.40 19.83
C GLU A 257 -17.27 30.03 19.28
N GLN A 258 -17.80 29.18 20.15
CA GLN A 258 -18.35 27.87 19.77
C GLN A 258 -19.66 28.01 18.96
N ALA A 259 -20.52 28.98 19.31
CA ALA A 259 -21.73 29.29 18.55
C ALA A 259 -21.37 29.81 17.16
N GLN A 260 -20.36 30.68 17.06
CA GLN A 260 -19.88 31.21 15.79
C GLN A 260 -19.31 30.11 14.88
N LYS A 261 -18.52 29.16 15.42
CA LYS A 261 -18.03 27.99 14.65
C LYS A 261 -19.16 27.12 14.09
N VAL A 262 -20.20 26.88 14.89
CA VAL A 262 -21.39 26.12 14.45
C VAL A 262 -22.16 26.90 13.40
N ARG A 263 -22.33 28.23 13.59
CA ARG A 263 -22.99 29.13 12.64
C ARG A 263 -22.32 29.11 11.27
N THR A 264 -21.00 29.37 11.22
CA THR A 264 -20.22 29.32 9.97
C THR A 264 -20.35 27.96 9.28
N SER A 265 -20.32 26.87 10.06
CA SER A 265 -20.49 25.52 9.50
C SER A 265 -21.89 25.31 8.91
N LEU A 266 -22.95 25.77 9.58
CA LEU A 266 -24.32 25.68 9.08
C LEU A 266 -24.51 26.53 7.81
N GLU A 267 -24.00 27.77 7.80
CA GLU A 267 -24.01 28.66 6.63
C GLU A 267 -23.30 28.04 5.42
N GLN A 268 -22.23 27.27 5.65
CA GLN A 268 -21.52 26.56 4.60
C GLN A 268 -22.28 25.32 4.10
N PHE A 269 -22.83 24.50 4.98
CA PHE A 269 -23.37 23.19 4.61
C PHE A 269 -24.84 23.21 4.18
N ILE A 270 -25.67 24.12 4.69
CA ILE A 270 -27.08 24.27 4.26
C ILE A 270 -27.21 24.44 2.73
N PRO A 271 -26.52 25.40 2.07
CA PRO A 271 -26.65 25.58 0.63
C PRO A 271 -26.08 24.39 -0.17
N ARG A 272 -25.03 23.74 0.34
CA ARG A 272 -24.45 22.54 -0.29
C ARG A 272 -25.42 21.37 -0.28
N VAL A 273 -26.06 21.11 0.87
CA VAL A 273 -27.06 20.03 0.98
C VAL A 273 -28.31 20.37 0.15
N ALA A 274 -28.72 21.64 0.10
CA ALA A 274 -29.81 22.08 -0.78
C ALA A 274 -29.51 21.85 -2.27
N HIS A 275 -28.26 22.04 -2.70
CA HIS A 275 -27.82 21.72 -4.06
C HIS A 275 -27.94 20.22 -4.37
N VAL A 276 -27.49 19.36 -3.45
CA VAL A 276 -27.61 17.90 -3.59
C VAL A 276 -29.08 17.48 -3.65
N ILE A 277 -29.95 18.08 -2.84
CA ILE A 277 -31.41 17.85 -2.91
C ILE A 277 -31.92 18.19 -4.31
N ALA A 278 -31.60 19.37 -4.84
CA ALA A 278 -32.04 19.80 -6.17
C ALA A 278 -31.54 18.87 -7.29
N GLN A 279 -30.31 18.37 -7.19
CA GLN A 279 -29.76 17.41 -8.15
C GLN A 279 -30.48 16.06 -8.07
N ALA A 280 -30.67 15.53 -6.86
CA ALA A 280 -31.34 14.24 -6.65
C ALA A 280 -32.80 14.28 -7.13
N THR A 281 -33.54 15.35 -6.82
CA THR A 281 -34.94 15.51 -7.26
C THR A 281 -35.10 15.59 -8.77
N ARG A 282 -34.08 16.02 -9.53
CA ARG A 282 -34.13 16.04 -11.01
C ARG A 282 -33.86 14.67 -11.63
N ARG A 283 -33.23 13.76 -10.89
CA ARG A 283 -32.77 12.45 -11.37
C ARG A 283 -33.69 11.30 -10.96
N VAL A 284 -34.56 11.54 -9.99
CA VAL A 284 -35.56 10.61 -9.44
C VAL A 284 -36.92 11.00 -9.97
#